data_AF-A0A434ERM8-F1
#
_entry.id   AF-A0A434ERM8-F1
#
_cell.length_a   1.000
_cell.length_b   1.000
_cell.length_c   1.000
_cell.angle_alpha   90.00
_cell.angle_beta   90.00
_cell.angle_gamma   90.00
#
_symmetry.space_group_name_H-M   'P 1'
#
loop_
_entity.id
_entity.type
_entity.pdbx_description
1 polymer ?
#
loop_
_entity_poly.entity_id
_entity_poly.type
_entity_poly.pdbx_seq_one_letter_code
_entity_poly.pdbx_strand_id
1 'polypeptide(L)'
;LLALAETKAVSGADLLRSAIVAYEVGGRLGRMLIDRELSTLFRPTGLVAPIGAGCGAARLIGLDKQQTAAAIAFAANTSSGLNQWPQSGGSDMFFHPGFAARNAWMAVQLAAAGAYGSPDVLEGKSGYFAAFARRPMPGSVQLFPDGEADILAVYHKAA
;
A
#
# COMPACT_ATOMS: atom_id res chain seq x y z
N LEU A 1 6.23 -1.97 9.85
CA LEU A 1 6.39 -0.90 10.88
C LEU A 1 7.17 -1.42 12.08
N LEU A 2 6.71 -2.45 12.81
CA LEU A 2 7.47 -3.04 13.91
C LEU A 2 8.90 -3.45 13.51
N ALA A 3 9.05 -4.17 12.40
CA ALA A 3 10.38 -4.51 11.85
C ALA A 3 11.27 -3.29 11.56
N LEU A 4 10.71 -2.11 11.26
CA LEU A 4 11.50 -0.88 11.09
C LEU A 4 11.85 -0.26 12.45
N ALA A 5 10.93 -0.31 13.42
CA ALA A 5 11.16 0.13 14.78
C ALA A 5 12.27 -0.65 15.51
N GLU A 6 12.53 -1.90 15.09
CA GLU A 6 13.68 -2.68 15.57
C GLU A 6 15.02 -2.14 15.03
N THR A 7 15.02 -1.51 13.86
CA THR A 7 16.24 -0.97 13.23
C THR A 7 16.56 0.46 13.66
N LYS A 8 15.58 1.20 14.19
CA LYS A 8 15.71 2.60 14.62
C LYS A 8 14.70 2.88 15.73
N ALA A 9 15.16 3.54 16.80
CA ALA A 9 14.27 4.00 17.86
C ALA A 9 13.21 4.97 17.31
N VAL A 10 11.94 4.68 17.57
CA VAL A 10 10.79 5.50 17.20
C VAL A 10 9.85 5.61 18.38
N SER A 11 9.11 6.73 18.47
CA SER A 11 8.09 6.86 19.52
C SER A 11 6.85 6.00 19.18
N GLY A 12 6.11 5.58 20.20
CA GLY A 12 4.83 4.90 20.00
C GLY A 12 3.82 5.76 19.22
N ALA A 13 3.85 7.08 19.43
CA ALA A 13 3.01 8.02 18.69
C ALA A 13 3.36 8.04 17.19
N ASP A 14 4.65 7.98 16.84
CA ASP A 14 5.06 7.95 15.43
C ASP A 14 4.73 6.61 14.77
N LEU A 15 4.89 5.50 15.51
CA LEU A 15 4.45 4.19 15.05
C LEU A 15 2.94 4.19 14.71
N LEU A 16 2.11 4.73 15.60
CA LEU A 16 0.66 4.83 15.40
C LEU A 16 0.30 5.77 14.24
N ARG A 17 0.93 6.95 14.15
CA ARG A 17 0.72 7.87 13.02
C ARG A 17 1.08 7.23 11.68
N SER A 18 2.16 6.45 11.63
CA SER A 18 2.55 5.71 10.44
C SER A 18 1.56 4.60 10.09
N ALA A 19 1.00 3.90 11.07
CA ALA A 19 -0.05 2.91 10.85
C ALA A 19 -1.33 3.55 10.31
N ILE A 20 -1.73 4.70 10.86
CA ILE A 20 -2.88 5.49 10.40
C ILE A 20 -2.70 5.89 8.94
N VAL A 21 -1.52 6.44 8.57
CA VAL A 21 -1.22 6.81 7.18
C VAL A 21 -1.26 5.61 6.25
N ALA A 22 -0.72 4.46 6.66
CA ALA A 22 -0.74 3.26 5.83
C ALA A 22 -2.18 2.78 5.55
N TYR A 23 -3.03 2.78 6.58
CA TYR A 23 -4.44 2.43 6.46
C TYR A 23 -5.20 3.39 5.56
N GLU A 24 -5.01 4.69 5.79
CA GLU A 24 -5.68 5.74 5.01
C GLU A 24 -5.32 5.63 3.52
N VAL A 25 -4.02 5.58 3.19
CA VAL A 25 -3.58 5.47 1.79
C VAL A 25 -4.11 4.19 1.15
N GLY A 26 -3.97 3.05 1.82
CA GLY A 26 -4.42 1.76 1.28
C GLY A 26 -5.93 1.71 1.06
N GLY A 27 -6.71 2.21 2.02
CA GLY A 27 -8.17 2.27 1.95
C GLY A 27 -8.65 3.19 0.82
N ARG A 28 -8.10 4.41 0.74
CA ARG A 28 -8.45 5.39 -0.30
C ARG A 28 -8.08 4.89 -1.70
N LEU A 29 -6.86 4.37 -1.86
CA LEU A 29 -6.43 3.79 -3.13
C LEU A 29 -7.30 2.58 -3.52
N GLY A 30 -7.66 1.73 -2.56
CA GLY A 30 -8.55 0.59 -2.78
C GLY A 30 -9.92 1.00 -3.30
N ARG A 31 -10.56 2.02 -2.71
CA ARG A 31 -11.86 2.54 -3.19
C ARG A 31 -11.79 3.13 -4.60
N MET A 32 -10.63 3.64 -5.00
CA MET A 32 -10.43 4.18 -6.34
C MET A 32 -10.12 3.09 -7.37
N LEU A 33 -9.33 2.08 -7.00
CA LEU A 33 -8.80 1.05 -7.90
C LEU A 33 -9.76 -0.13 -8.08
N ILE A 34 -10.26 -0.67 -6.96
CA ILE A 34 -10.93 -1.97 -6.92
C ILE A 34 -12.38 -1.82 -7.34
N ASP A 35 -12.70 -2.32 -8.53
CA ASP A 35 -14.08 -2.50 -8.98
C ASP A 35 -14.52 -3.97 -8.88
N ARG A 36 -15.74 -4.23 -9.34
CA ARG A 36 -16.33 -5.57 -9.33
C ARG A 36 -15.55 -6.56 -10.19
N GLU A 37 -15.01 -6.15 -11.33
CA GLU A 37 -14.28 -7.06 -12.22
C GLU A 37 -12.92 -7.39 -11.60
N LEU A 38 -12.17 -6.37 -11.19
CA LEU A 38 -10.83 -6.53 -10.65
C LEU A 38 -10.81 -7.36 -9.36
N SER A 39 -11.83 -7.20 -8.50
CA SER A 39 -11.97 -7.97 -7.26
C SER A 39 -12.25 -9.47 -7.46
N THR A 40 -12.72 -9.88 -8.65
CA THR A 40 -12.85 -11.30 -8.98
C THR A 40 -11.50 -11.93 -9.37
N LEU A 41 -10.57 -11.14 -9.90
CA LEU A 41 -9.28 -11.60 -10.42
C LEU A 41 -8.15 -11.48 -9.38
N PHE A 42 -8.13 -10.39 -8.62
CA PHE A 42 -7.07 -10.07 -7.68
C PHE A 42 -7.61 -9.81 -6.27
N ARG A 43 -6.81 -10.16 -5.27
CA ARG A 43 -7.11 -9.80 -3.87
C ARG A 43 -6.74 -8.33 -3.64
N PRO A 44 -7.67 -7.49 -3.14
CA PRO A 44 -7.38 -6.09 -2.85
C PRO A 44 -6.14 -5.90 -1.96
N THR A 45 -5.97 -6.76 -0.94
CA THR A 45 -4.81 -6.73 -0.05
C THR A 45 -3.49 -6.74 -0.80
N GLY A 46 -3.32 -7.63 -1.78
CA GLY A 46 -2.05 -7.75 -2.47
C GLY A 46 -1.80 -6.61 -3.47
N LEU A 47 -2.87 -5.96 -3.95
CA LEU A 47 -2.76 -4.80 -4.83
C LEU A 47 -2.43 -3.52 -4.04
N VAL A 48 -3.16 -3.21 -2.97
CA VAL A 48 -3.07 -1.87 -2.34
C VAL A 48 -2.18 -1.83 -1.10
N ALA A 49 -2.02 -2.96 -0.39
CA ALA A 49 -1.26 -2.97 0.85
C ALA A 49 0.24 -2.68 0.68
N PRO A 50 0.93 -3.09 -0.42
CA PRO A 50 2.32 -2.68 -0.62
C PRO A 50 2.48 -1.16 -0.62
N ILE A 51 1.61 -0.44 -1.34
CA ILE A 51 1.65 1.02 -1.46
C ILE A 51 1.32 1.68 -0.12
N GLY A 52 0.22 1.28 0.53
CA GLY A 52 -0.16 1.82 1.84
C GLY A 52 0.93 1.59 2.89
N ALA A 53 1.44 0.36 3.00
CA ALA A 53 2.53 0.04 3.91
C ALA A 53 3.81 0.81 3.58
N GLY A 54 4.12 1.01 2.29
CA GLY A 54 5.22 1.84 1.81
C GLY A 54 5.11 3.29 2.29
N CYS A 55 3.94 3.91 2.17
CA CYS A 55 3.69 5.27 2.67
C CYS A 55 3.87 5.39 4.18
N GLY A 56 3.29 4.46 4.96
CA GLY A 56 3.43 4.46 6.41
C GLY A 56 4.88 4.23 6.86
N ALA A 57 5.60 3.35 6.17
CA ALA A 57 7.01 3.08 6.42
C ALA A 57 7.92 4.26 6.06
N ALA A 58 7.71 4.89 4.89
CA ALA A 58 8.40 6.10 4.47
C ALA A 58 8.24 7.23 5.50
N ARG A 59 7.00 7.42 6.00
CA ARG A 59 6.72 8.33 7.10
C ARG A 59 7.47 7.98 8.38
N LEU A 60 7.49 6.70 8.76
CA LEU A 60 8.09 6.26 10.03
C LEU A 60 9.59 6.57 10.08
N ILE A 61 10.29 6.35 8.97
CA ILE A 61 11.75 6.56 8.92
C ILE A 61 12.14 8.00 8.54
N GLY A 62 11.17 8.82 8.10
CA GLY A 62 11.37 10.22 7.78
C GLY A 62 11.92 10.46 6.38
N LEU A 63 11.46 9.70 5.38
CA LEU A 63 11.82 9.96 3.99
C LEU A 63 11.29 11.33 3.52
N ASP A 64 12.07 12.01 2.69
CA ASP A 64 11.64 13.25 2.06
C ASP A 64 10.60 12.99 0.95
N LYS A 65 10.14 14.06 0.27
CA LYS A 65 9.14 13.96 -0.78
C LYS A 65 9.59 13.11 -1.98
N GLN A 66 10.85 13.25 -2.41
CA GLN A 66 11.38 12.53 -3.58
C GLN A 66 11.58 11.04 -3.24
N GLN A 67 12.14 10.76 -2.08
CA GLN A 67 12.30 9.40 -1.57
C GLN A 67 10.94 8.73 -1.32
N THR A 68 9.95 9.46 -0.79
CA THR A 68 8.59 8.93 -0.61
C THR A 68 7.94 8.58 -1.95
N ALA A 69 8.10 9.42 -2.98
CA ALA A 69 7.61 9.11 -4.32
C ALA A 69 8.28 7.86 -4.90
N ALA A 70 9.60 7.71 -4.74
CA ALA A 70 10.32 6.52 -5.16
C ALA A 70 9.86 5.27 -4.40
N ALA A 71 9.64 5.36 -3.08
CA ALA A 71 9.13 4.26 -2.27
C ALA A 71 7.73 3.81 -2.72
N ILE A 72 6.84 4.75 -3.05
CA ILE A 72 5.52 4.46 -3.61
C ILE A 72 5.66 3.75 -4.96
N ALA A 73 6.56 4.21 -5.83
CA ALA A 73 6.79 3.59 -7.13
C ALA A 73 7.29 2.16 -7.02
N PHE A 74 8.28 1.90 -6.17
CA PHE A 74 8.79 0.54 -5.95
C PHE A 74 7.73 -0.35 -5.30
N ALA A 75 6.99 0.15 -4.33
CA ALA A 75 5.90 -0.59 -3.70
C ALA A 75 4.80 -0.94 -4.72
N ALA A 76 4.40 0.01 -5.57
CA ALA A 76 3.40 -0.21 -6.62
C ALA A 76 3.81 -1.32 -7.59
N ASN A 77 5.08 -1.37 -7.98
CA ASN A 77 5.64 -2.42 -8.86
C ASN A 77 5.57 -3.84 -8.25
N THR A 78 5.38 -3.96 -6.94
CA THR A 78 5.30 -5.27 -6.25
C THR A 78 3.86 -5.76 -6.04
N SER A 79 2.88 -4.97 -6.48
CA SER A 79 1.45 -5.25 -6.34
C SER A 79 1.08 -6.52 -7.10
N SER A 80 0.49 -7.47 -6.39
CA SER A 80 0.18 -8.81 -6.91
C SER A 80 -0.89 -9.48 -6.05
N GLY A 81 -1.16 -10.77 -6.27
CA GLY A 81 -2.08 -11.54 -5.41
C GLY A 81 -3.34 -11.94 -6.15
N LEU A 82 -3.29 -13.13 -6.74
CA LEU A 82 -4.39 -13.73 -7.47
C LEU A 82 -5.53 -14.12 -6.52
N ASN A 83 -6.77 -14.06 -7.00
CA ASN A 83 -7.95 -14.47 -6.23
C ASN A 83 -8.41 -15.90 -6.57
N GLN A 84 -7.47 -16.79 -6.94
CA GLN A 84 -7.75 -18.20 -7.28
C GLN A 84 -7.99 -19.07 -6.03
N TRP A 85 -7.45 -18.67 -4.88
CA TRP A 85 -7.54 -19.42 -3.61
C TRP A 85 -8.95 -19.93 -3.23
N PRO A 86 -10.07 -19.18 -3.41
CA PRO A 86 -11.37 -19.69 -2.96
C PRO A 86 -11.94 -20.73 -3.94
N GLN A 87 -11.44 -20.78 -5.18
CA GLN A 87 -11.84 -21.78 -6.19
C GLN A 87 -11.09 -23.09 -6.00
N SER A 88 -9.82 -23.02 -5.61
CA SER A 88 -8.95 -24.19 -5.43
C SER A 88 -8.83 -24.66 -3.98
N GLY A 89 -9.34 -23.91 -3.01
CA GLY A 89 -9.12 -24.17 -1.57
C GLY A 89 -7.69 -23.86 -1.11
N GLY A 90 -7.01 -22.92 -1.79
CA GLY A 90 -5.62 -22.57 -1.52
C GLY A 90 -5.44 -21.72 -0.25
N SER A 91 -4.24 -21.79 0.33
CA SER A 91 -3.83 -20.99 1.49
C SER A 91 -3.00 -19.75 1.12
N ASP A 92 -2.78 -19.51 -0.17
CA ASP A 92 -1.98 -18.40 -0.70
C ASP A 92 -2.46 -17.04 -0.18
N MET A 93 -3.77 -16.87 0.02
CA MET A 93 -4.32 -15.61 0.53
C MET A 93 -3.78 -15.19 1.90
N PHE A 94 -3.37 -16.14 2.74
CA PHE A 94 -2.83 -15.86 4.09
C PHE A 94 -1.42 -15.30 4.04
N PHE A 95 -0.69 -15.54 2.94
CA PHE A 95 0.68 -15.06 2.75
C PHE A 95 0.75 -13.67 2.08
N HIS A 96 -0.32 -13.24 1.40
CA HIS A 96 -0.34 -11.93 0.72
C HIS A 96 -0.02 -10.74 1.63
N PRO A 97 -0.55 -10.64 2.88
CA PRO A 97 -0.15 -9.57 3.80
C PRO A 97 1.35 -9.58 4.12
N GLY A 98 1.94 -10.77 4.28
CA GLY A 98 3.37 -10.95 4.53
C GLY A 98 4.22 -10.47 3.35
N PHE A 99 3.83 -10.82 2.12
CA PHE A 99 4.49 -10.31 0.92
C PHE A 99 4.38 -8.80 0.80
N ALA A 100 3.20 -8.23 1.06
CA ALA A 100 3.01 -6.78 1.05
C ALA A 100 3.93 -6.08 2.06
N ALA A 101 3.99 -6.58 3.30
CA ALA A 101 4.86 -6.01 4.33
C ALA A 101 6.36 -6.11 3.96
N ARG A 102 6.80 -7.26 3.46
CA ARG A 102 8.19 -7.48 3.01
C ARG A 102 8.56 -6.55 1.86
N ASN A 103 7.69 -6.46 0.85
CA ASN A 103 7.94 -5.66 -0.34
C ASN A 103 7.94 -4.16 -0.02
N ALA A 104 7.03 -3.70 0.84
CA ALA A 104 7.02 -2.30 1.31
C ALA A 104 8.28 -1.94 2.10
N TRP A 105 8.75 -2.85 2.97
CA TRP A 105 10.02 -2.68 3.67
C TRP A 105 11.18 -2.50 2.68
N MET A 106 11.28 -3.39 1.68
CA MET A 106 12.33 -3.31 0.66
C MET A 106 12.23 -2.02 -0.18
N ALA A 107 11.03 -1.64 -0.61
CA ALA A 107 10.77 -0.44 -1.40
C ALA A 107 11.26 0.83 -0.70
N VAL A 108 10.98 0.94 0.61
CA VAL A 108 11.40 2.08 1.43
C VAL A 108 12.91 2.09 1.64
N GLN A 109 13.55 0.94 1.81
CA GLN A 109 15.02 0.86 1.93
C GLN A 109 15.72 1.25 0.63
N LEU A 110 15.22 0.81 -0.51
CA LEU A 110 15.75 1.20 -1.83
C LEU A 110 15.66 2.72 -2.03
N ALA A 111 14.50 3.31 -1.72
CA ALA A 111 14.32 4.76 -1.80
C ALA A 111 15.22 5.53 -0.82
N ALA A 112 15.39 5.03 0.41
CA ALA A 112 16.31 5.61 1.40
C ALA A 112 17.77 5.59 0.91
N ALA A 113 18.15 4.55 0.16
CA ALA A 113 19.46 4.40 -0.44
C ALA A 113 19.68 5.24 -1.72
N GLY A 114 18.69 6.04 -2.14
CA GLY A 114 18.80 6.93 -3.29
C GLY A 114 18.38 6.31 -4.62
N ALA A 115 17.73 5.13 -4.62
CA ALA A 115 17.12 4.61 -5.82
C ALA A 115 15.95 5.50 -6.28
N TYR A 116 15.83 5.70 -7.59
CA TYR A 116 14.82 6.56 -8.21
C TYR A 116 13.68 5.71 -8.81
N GLY A 117 12.44 6.12 -8.57
CA GLY A 117 11.24 5.50 -9.13
C GLY A 117 10.41 6.48 -9.96
N SER A 118 9.55 5.96 -10.83
CA SER A 118 8.67 6.80 -11.66
C SER A 118 7.72 7.64 -10.80
N PRO A 119 7.78 8.99 -10.84
CA PRO A 119 6.99 9.84 -9.97
C PRO A 119 5.49 9.80 -10.32
N ASP A 120 5.16 9.43 -11.55
CA ASP A 120 3.82 9.28 -12.11
C ASP A 120 3.35 7.81 -12.11
N VAL A 121 3.92 6.95 -11.25
CA VAL A 121 3.63 5.52 -11.22
C VAL A 121 2.15 5.20 -11.07
N LEU A 122 1.33 6.06 -10.45
CA LEU A 122 -0.08 5.79 -10.24
C LEU A 122 -0.92 6.20 -11.46
N GLU A 123 -0.68 7.41 -11.97
CA GLU A 123 -1.48 8.11 -12.97
C GLU A 123 -0.93 8.07 -14.40
N GLY A 124 0.31 7.61 -14.57
CA GLY A 124 1.01 7.58 -15.85
C GLY A 124 0.33 6.67 -16.89
N LYS A 125 0.68 6.84 -18.17
CA LYS A 125 0.08 6.09 -19.30
C LYS A 125 0.23 4.58 -19.18
N SER A 126 1.35 4.13 -18.61
CA SER A 126 1.63 2.73 -18.26
C SER A 126 1.66 2.51 -16.75
N GLY A 127 1.01 3.41 -16.01
CA GLY A 127 0.97 3.42 -14.55
C GLY A 127 0.00 2.40 -13.97
N TYR A 128 -0.09 2.41 -12.66
CA TYR A 128 -0.79 1.46 -11.82
C TYR A 128 -2.28 1.30 -12.21
N PHE A 129 -3.00 2.41 -12.39
CA PHE A 129 -4.41 2.36 -12.79
C PHE A 129 -4.59 1.85 -14.23
N ALA A 130 -3.73 2.26 -15.15
CA ALA A 130 -3.76 1.78 -16.52
C ALA A 130 -3.49 0.27 -16.59
N ALA A 131 -2.55 -0.24 -15.79
CA ALA A 131 -2.17 -1.65 -15.76
C ALA A 131 -3.23 -2.55 -15.13
N PHE A 132 -3.74 -2.20 -13.94
CA PHE A 132 -4.67 -3.06 -13.20
C PHE A 132 -6.13 -2.79 -13.52
N ALA A 133 -6.54 -1.52 -13.56
CA ALA A 133 -7.94 -1.14 -13.77
C ALA A 133 -8.29 -0.82 -15.23
N ARG A 134 -7.31 -0.91 -16.15
CA ARG A 134 -7.47 -0.61 -17.59
C ARG A 134 -8.11 0.75 -17.87
N ARG A 135 -7.85 1.73 -17.00
CA ARG A 135 -8.36 3.10 -17.10
C ARG A 135 -7.40 4.11 -16.48
N PRO A 136 -7.50 5.39 -16.86
CA PRO A 136 -6.79 6.45 -16.16
C PRO A 136 -7.20 6.54 -14.69
N MET A 137 -6.30 7.04 -13.85
CA MET A 137 -6.61 7.35 -12.46
C MET A 137 -7.70 8.44 -12.41
N PRO A 138 -8.83 8.22 -11.71
CA PRO A 138 -10.03 9.07 -11.82
C PRO A 138 -9.92 10.44 -11.14
N GLY A 139 -8.78 10.75 -10.51
CA GLY A 139 -8.54 11.97 -9.73
C GLY A 139 -7.38 11.75 -8.75
N SER A 140 -7.14 12.68 -7.82
CA SER A 140 -6.12 12.51 -6.79
C SER A 140 -6.63 11.69 -5.60
N VAL A 141 -5.72 11.01 -4.89
CA VAL A 141 -6.05 10.34 -3.62
C VAL A 141 -6.30 11.40 -2.55
N GLN A 142 -7.56 11.54 -2.13
CA GLN A 142 -7.93 12.41 -1.01
C GLN A 142 -7.75 11.65 0.31
N LEU A 143 -6.94 12.19 1.22
CA LEU A 143 -6.70 11.60 2.55
C LEU A 143 -7.52 12.36 3.59
N PHE A 144 -8.16 11.64 4.51
CA PHE A 144 -8.98 12.20 5.60
C PHE A 144 -10.05 13.23 5.15
N PRO A 145 -10.78 13.05 4.03
CA PRO A 145 -11.78 14.02 3.55
C PRO A 145 -12.86 14.39 4.56
N ASP A 146 -13.19 13.48 5.47
CA ASP A 146 -14.21 13.69 6.51
C ASP A 146 -13.60 14.01 7.88
N GLY A 147 -12.28 14.21 7.95
CA GLY A 147 -11.54 14.44 9.19
C GLY A 147 -11.30 13.18 10.05
N GLU A 148 -11.95 12.07 9.73
CA GLU A 148 -11.75 10.78 10.41
C GLU A 148 -10.81 9.86 9.62
N ALA A 149 -10.06 9.03 10.36
CA ALA A 149 -9.14 8.06 9.79
C ALA A 149 -9.86 6.74 9.48
N ASP A 150 -9.61 6.17 8.29
CA ASP A 150 -10.22 4.92 7.84
C ASP A 150 -9.99 3.73 8.79
N ILE A 151 -8.89 3.76 9.56
CA ILE A 151 -8.57 2.72 10.54
C ILE A 151 -9.62 2.59 11.66
N LEU A 152 -10.42 3.64 11.90
CA LEU A 152 -11.49 3.63 12.91
C LEU A 152 -12.75 2.89 12.43
N ALA A 153 -12.90 2.69 11.11
CA ALA A 153 -14.04 2.02 10.50
C ALA A 153 -13.76 0.54 10.16
N VAL A 154 -12.69 -0.05 10.70
CA VAL A 154 -12.28 -1.42 10.40
C VAL A 154 -13.29 -2.43 10.98
N TYR A 155 -13.71 -3.37 10.15
CA TYR A 155 -14.55 -4.48 10.58
C TYR A 155 -13.74 -5.49 11.42
N HIS A 156 -14.21 -5.76 12.63
CA HIS A 156 -13.67 -6.81 13.49
C HIS A 156 -14.45 -8.10 13.29
N LYS A 157 -13.78 -9.16 12.81
CA LYS A 157 -14.37 -10.50 12.79
C LYS A 157 -14.58 -10.97 14.24
N ALA A 158 -15.72 -11.59 14.51
CA ALA A 158 -15.94 -12.28 15.78
C ALA A 158 -14.86 -13.36 15.96
N ALA A 159 -14.35 -13.46 17.19
CA ALA A 159 -13.33 -14.44 17.58
C ALA A 159 -13.88 -15.87 17.55
#